data_AF-A0A9E5A5K8-F1
#
_entry.id   AF-A0A9E5A5K8-F1
#
_cell.length_a   1.000
_cell.length_b   1.000
_cell.length_c   1.000
_cell.angle_alpha   90.00
_cell.angle_beta   90.00
_cell.angle_gamma   90.00
#
_symmetry.space_group_name_H-M   'P 1'
#
loop_
_entity.id
_entity.type
_entity.pdbx_description
1 polymer ?
#
loop_
_entity_poly.entity_id
_entity_poly.type
_entity_poly.pdbx_seq_one_letter_code
_entity_poly.pdbx_strand_id
1 'polypeptide(L)' 'MFGKKKNKEEKEERFKVIYSQGKLTQIQILQDTETGVNYLIRNGDGGTAITVLLDKDGKPVITNVESYN' A
#
# COMPACT_ATOMS: atom_id res chain seq x y z
N MET A 1 10.80 8.70 37.26
CA MET A 1 11.08 7.84 36.08
C MET A 1 9.81 7.08 35.74
N PHE A 2 9.08 7.50 34.72
CA PHE A 2 7.84 6.83 34.30
C PHE A 2 8.18 5.69 33.35
N GLY A 3 7.71 4.49 33.70
CA GLY A 3 8.00 3.26 32.96
C GLY A 3 7.59 3.35 31.50
N LYS A 4 8.49 2.88 30.62
CA LYS A 4 8.18 2.64 29.21
C LYS A 4 7.00 1.67 29.17
N LYS A 5 5.84 2.16 28.71
CA LYS A 5 4.69 1.31 28.38
C LYS A 5 5.15 0.31 27.32
N LYS A 6 4.94 -0.98 27.59
CA LYS A 6 5.15 -2.06 26.63
C LYS A 6 4.36 -1.75 25.36
N ASN A 7 5.05 -1.75 24.22
CA ASN A 7 4.45 -1.57 22.91
C ASN A 7 3.39 -2.66 22.70
N LYS A 8 2.19 -2.22 22.33
CA LYS A 8 1.12 -3.06 21.82
C LYS A 8 1.69 -3.78 20.59
N GLU A 9 1.54 -5.10 20.49
CA GLU A 9 1.84 -5.82 19.25
C GLU A 9 1.00 -5.18 18.14
N GLU A 10 1.62 -4.33 17.32
CA GLU A 10 1.00 -3.76 16.14
C GLU A 10 0.85 -4.92 15.16
N LYS A 11 -0.37 -5.44 15.06
CA LYS A 11 -0.72 -6.39 14.00
C LYS A 11 -0.33 -5.76 12.68
N GLU A 12 0.55 -6.41 11.93
CA GLU A 12 0.98 -5.89 10.63
C GLU A 12 -0.24 -5.70 9.73
N GLU A 13 -0.39 -4.49 9.18
CA GLU A 13 -1.46 -4.20 8.25
C GLU A 13 -1.21 -4.94 6.92
N ARG A 14 -2.24 -5.64 6.44
CA ARG A 14 -2.19 -6.37 5.16
C ARG A 14 -2.02 -5.41 3.98
N PHE A 15 -2.66 -4.25 3.98
CA PHE A 15 -2.60 -3.30 2.88
C PHE A 15 -1.89 -2.03 3.31
N LYS A 16 -0.77 -1.70 2.66
CA LYS A 16 0.06 -0.53 2.98
C LYS A 16 0.04 0.47 1.83
N VAL A 17 -0.21 1.75 2.10
CA VAL A 17 0.00 2.82 1.12
C VAL A 17 1.49 3.07 1.00
N ILE A 18 2.09 2.70 -0.14
CA ILE A 18 3.53 2.84 -0.40
C ILE A 18 3.85 4.06 -1.27
N TYR A 19 2.84 4.66 -1.90
CA TYR A 19 2.98 5.88 -2.68
C TYR A 19 1.67 6.68 -2.63
N SER A 20 1.79 8.01 -2.62
CA SER A 20 0.65 8.92 -2.71
C SER A 20 1.06 10.22 -3.41
N GLN A 21 0.25 10.68 -4.34
CA GLN A 21 0.46 11.91 -5.10
C GLN A 21 -0.85 12.66 -5.31
N GLY A 22 -0.79 13.98 -5.19
CA GLY A 22 -1.93 14.88 -5.41
C GLY A 22 -2.62 15.30 -4.11
N LYS A 23 -3.41 16.38 -4.18
CA LYS A 23 -4.11 16.98 -3.01
C LYS A 23 -5.63 16.75 -3.06
N LEU A 24 -6.27 17.21 -4.13
CA LEU A 24 -7.73 17.10 -4.32
C LEU A 24 -8.10 15.84 -5.11
N THR A 25 -7.40 15.59 -6.21
CA THR A 25 -7.36 14.29 -6.88
C THR A 25 -6.10 13.59 -6.44
N GLN A 26 -6.24 12.38 -5.91
CA GLN A 26 -5.13 11.63 -5.33
C GLN A 26 -4.93 10.32 -6.08
N ILE A 27 -3.69 10.04 -6.45
CA ILE A 27 -3.25 8.74 -6.93
C ILE A 27 -2.45 8.07 -5.81
N GLN A 28 -2.76 6.83 -5.48
CA GLN A 28 -2.03 6.05 -4.48
C GLN A 28 -1.64 4.68 -5.02
N ILE A 29 -0.62 4.08 -4.41
CA ILE A 29 -0.29 2.68 -4.58
C ILE A 29 -0.50 1.97 -3.24
N LEU A 30 -1.37 0.97 -3.22
CA LEU A 30 -1.50 0.02 -2.12
C LEU A 30 -0.69 -1.25 -2.42
N GLN A 31 0.10 -1.71 -1.47
CA GLN A 31 0.75 -3.01 -1.48
C GLN A 31 -0.05 -3.98 -0.60
N ASP A 32 -0.41 -5.15 -1.13
CA ASP A 32 -0.83 -6.31 -0.32
C ASP A 32 0.41 -7.02 0.21
N THR A 33 0.66 -6.96 1.51
CA THR A 33 1.86 -7.53 2.14
C THR A 33 1.85 -9.06 2.20
N GLU A 34 0.70 -9.71 2.01
CA GLU A 34 0.61 -11.18 1.94
C GLU A 34 1.03 -11.70 0.56
N THR A 35 0.73 -10.97 -0.51
CA THR A 35 0.94 -11.42 -1.90
C THR A 35 2.03 -10.64 -2.65
N GLY A 36 2.41 -9.47 -2.14
CA GLY A 36 3.28 -8.51 -2.80
C GLY A 36 2.61 -7.73 -3.94
N VAL A 37 1.36 -8.02 -4.30
CA VAL A 37 0.65 -7.36 -5.41
C VAL A 37 0.41 -5.89 -5.09
N ASN A 38 0.70 -5.03 -6.06
CA ASN A 38 0.43 -3.60 -5.97
C ASN A 38 -0.85 -3.20 -6.72
N TYR A 39 -1.62 -2.29 -6.13
CA TYR A 39 -2.85 -1.73 -6.67
C TYR A 39 -2.71 -0.23 -6.86
N LEU A 40 -3.12 0.28 -8.02
CA LEU A 40 -3.27 1.70 -8.28
C LEU A 40 -4.66 2.15 -7.83
N ILE A 41 -4.71 3.16 -6.97
CA ILE A 41 -5.95 3.81 -6.54
C ILE A 41 -5.99 5.22 -7.11
N ARG A 42 -7.12 5.59 -7.71
CA ARG A 42 -7.45 6.97 -8.05
C ARG A 42 -8.64 7.41 -7.21
N ASN A 43 -8.42 8.38 -6.36
CA ASN A 43 -9.46 9.10 -5.61
C ASN A 43 -9.74 10.45 -6.28
N GLY A 44 -11.01 10.84 -6.32
CA GLY A 44 -11.39 12.22 -6.59
C GLY A 44 -12.85 12.48 -6.26
N ASP A 45 -13.31 13.65 -6.63
CA ASP A 45 -14.65 14.19 -6.37
C ASP A 45 -15.83 13.24 -6.70
N GLY A 46 -15.76 12.54 -7.82
CA GLY A 46 -16.80 11.61 -8.27
C GLY A 46 -16.67 10.17 -7.78
N GLY A 47 -15.68 9.86 -6.93
CA GLY A 47 -15.48 8.53 -6.36
C GLY A 47 -14.06 7.97 -6.49
N THR A 48 -13.95 6.67 -6.16
CA THR A 48 -12.69 5.93 -6.10
C THR A 48 -12.68 4.80 -7.12
N ALA A 49 -11.57 4.67 -7.84
CA ALA A 49 -11.29 3.53 -8.71
C ALA A 49 -10.04 2.80 -8.21
N ILE A 50 -10.04 1.48 -8.36
CA ILE A 50 -8.91 0.61 -8.02
C ILE A 50 -8.65 -0.37 -9.17
N THR A 51 -7.38 -0.59 -9.48
CA THR A 51 -6.94 -1.60 -10.44
C THR A 51 -5.60 -2.20 -10.02
N VAL A 52 -5.29 -3.41 -10.48
CA VAL A 52 -3.96 -3.99 -10.32
C VAL A 52 -2.97 -3.17 -11.15
N LEU A 53 -1.82 -2.83 -10.57
CA LEU A 53 -0.73 -2.21 -11.32
C LEU A 53 -0.03 -3.28 -12.15
N LEU A 54 0.04 -3.09 -13.46
CA LEU A 54 0.62 -4.06 -14.39
C LEU A 54 2.00 -3.61 -14.88
N ASP A 55 2.87 -4.58 -15.13
CA ASP A 55 4.14 -4.38 -15.81
C ASP A 55 3.97 -4.33 -17.35
N LYS A 56 5.10 -4.19 -18.06
CA LYS A 56 5.14 -4.12 -19.52
C LYS A 56 4.60 -5.39 -20.23
N ASP A 57 4.56 -6.53 -19.54
CA ASP A 57 4.12 -7.81 -20.08
C ASP A 57 2.67 -8.12 -19.66
N GLY A 58 2.00 -7.18 -18.99
CA GLY A 58 0.62 -7.32 -18.52
C GLY A 58 0.48 -8.16 -17.26
N LYS A 59 1.58 -8.42 -16.53
CA LYS A 59 1.55 -9.16 -15.26
C LYS A 59 1.44 -8.19 -14.08
N PRO A 60 0.87 -8.60 -12.94
CA PRO A 60 0.85 -7.78 -11.73
C PRO A 60 2.27 -7.38 -11.30
N VAL A 61 2.47 -6.11 -10.93
CA VAL A 61 3.70 -5.65 -10.29
C VAL A 61 3.74 -6.19 -8.87
N ILE A 62 4.71 -7.06 -8.59
CA ILE A 62 4.94 -7.66 -7.28
C ILE A 62 6.12 -6.96 -6.59
N THR A 63 5.89 -6.40 -5.40
CA THR A 63 6.96 -5.96 -4.50
C THR A 63 7.45 -7.16 -3.72
N ASN A 64 8.76 -7.43 -3.76
CA ASN A 64 9.33 -8.55 -3.02
C ASN A 64 9.14 -8.34 -1.51
N VAL A 65 8.39 -9.22 -0.87
CA VAL A 65 8.11 -9.15 0.57
C VAL A 65 9.39 -9.44 1.38
N GLU A 66 10.33 -10.20 0.82
CA GLU A 66 11.57 -10.60 1.49
C GLU A 66 12.64 -9.49 1.55
N SER A 67 12.53 -8.43 0.74
CA SER A 67 13.56 -7.36 0.68
C SER A 67 13.52 -6.35 1.85
N TYR A 68 12.69 -6.57 2.86
CA TYR A 68 12.59 -5.71 4.05
C TYR A 68 13.27 -6.28 5.31
N ASN A 69 13.90 -7.47 5.21
CA ASN A 69 14.62 -8.14 6.31
C ASN A 69 16.14 -7.97 6.21
#